data_AF-J0C7L8-F1
#
_entry.id   AF-J0C7L8-F1
#
_cell.length_a   1.000
_cell.length_b   1.000
_cell.length_c   1.000
_cell.angle_alpha   90.00
_cell.angle_beta   90.00
_cell.angle_gamma   90.00
#
_symmetry.space_group_name_H-M   'P 1'
#
loop_
_entity.id
_entity.type
_entity.pdbx_description
1 polymer ?
#
loop_
_entity_poly.entity_id
_entity_poly.type
_entity_poly.pdbx_seq_one_letter_code
_entity_poly.pdbx_strand_id
1 'polypeptide(L)'
;MFSSKLLIFGLVVCAWLGADEAEARLGYTLQKTDTGSAFVIVAGTFEYSDDLAGFREVVARDRPVVVSFDSPGGNVTKAMELGRLVRSLGLSTLQVRAAECASACSLAFLGGVHRFAQPGSIGVHKSSFSDTEGMPVNDAVSAVQQITAEVIGYMSEMGVDPGLLQLSLSYDSDDIRYLSGSEMTKYKVTTPTLPPLLSTEVEPEPSRDIKTPDGVQAKAEKSLQVPLARSGSVRHPKGRAPIKASENPDSKTIGEAQNGSSVQILDIDGDWYRVTVSGNTGYMHYSWVHVAEFEEDAGDRRYVQVKSFSSLSEAEAFVKQSPVPLAAHLAANGWFAVTLRDVYAEQEAKDVSNALKAHGLIAKDAMITLGNTYVRQLCCK
;
A
#
# COMPACT_ATOMS: atom_id res chain seq x y z
N MET A 1 40.72 -50.72 13.63
CA MET A 1 39.32 -50.56 13.21
C MET A 1 38.69 -49.46 14.05
N PHE A 2 38.12 -48.47 13.35
CA PHE A 2 37.40 -47.27 13.78
C PHE A 2 36.59 -47.45 15.09
N SER A 3 36.77 -46.62 16.13
CA SER A 3 36.25 -45.25 16.31
C SER A 3 34.73 -45.14 16.14
N SER A 4 34.00 -44.96 17.23
CA SER A 4 32.99 -43.89 17.35
C SER A 4 32.49 -43.77 18.80
N LYS A 5 32.84 -42.63 19.40
CA LYS A 5 32.21 -42.08 20.59
C LYS A 5 30.79 -41.67 20.21
N LEU A 6 29.77 -42.16 20.93
CA LEU A 6 28.43 -41.57 20.88
C LEU A 6 28.27 -40.69 22.13
N LEU A 7 28.60 -39.41 21.97
CA LEU A 7 28.17 -38.38 22.90
C LEU A 7 26.66 -38.22 22.72
N ILE A 8 25.89 -38.69 23.69
CA ILE A 8 24.48 -38.35 23.82
C ILE A 8 24.45 -36.91 24.34
N PHE A 9 24.22 -35.95 23.45
CA PHE A 9 23.78 -34.61 23.82
C PHE A 9 22.37 -34.77 24.42
N GLY A 10 22.28 -34.72 25.75
CA GLY A 10 21.02 -34.57 26.45
C GLY A 10 20.40 -33.24 26.04
N LEU A 11 19.34 -33.29 25.24
CA LEU A 11 18.47 -32.17 24.98
C LEU A 11 17.81 -31.81 26.32
N VAL A 12 18.23 -30.70 26.92
CA VAL A 12 17.45 -30.08 28.01
C VAL A 12 16.16 -29.60 27.39
N VAL A 13 15.11 -30.41 27.50
CA VAL A 13 13.74 -29.95 27.31
C VAL A 13 13.44 -29.07 28.53
N CYS A 14 13.70 -27.78 28.40
CA CYS A 14 13.05 -26.80 29.26
C CYS A 14 11.56 -26.88 28.93
N ALA A 15 10.83 -27.58 29.80
CA ALA A 15 9.39 -27.46 29.88
C ALA A 15 9.07 -25.99 30.20
N TRP A 16 8.60 -25.26 29.20
CA TRP A 16 7.98 -23.96 29.41
C TRP A 16 6.64 -24.21 30.10
N LEU A 17 6.68 -24.18 31.43
CA LEU A 17 5.52 -23.95 32.28
C LEU A 17 5.29 -22.44 32.33
N GLY A 18 4.05 -22.02 32.03
CA GLY A 18 3.59 -20.64 32.21
C GLY A 18 3.45 -19.86 30.90
N ALA A 19 2.35 -20.10 30.17
CA ALA A 19 1.74 -19.00 29.43
C ALA A 19 1.04 -18.13 30.47
N ASP A 20 1.78 -17.17 31.04
CA ASP A 20 1.14 -15.99 31.59
C ASP A 20 0.52 -15.26 30.39
N GLU A 21 -0.79 -15.02 30.43
CA GLU A 21 -1.46 -14.06 29.55
C GLU A 21 -0.86 -12.68 29.86
N ALA A 22 0.27 -12.38 29.23
CA ALA A 22 0.91 -11.09 29.33
C ALA A 22 -0.03 -10.04 28.72
N GLU A 23 -0.48 -9.09 29.54
CA GLU A 23 -1.14 -7.86 29.09
C GLU A 23 -0.37 -7.29 27.90
N ALA A 24 -1.07 -7.07 26.77
CA ALA A 24 -0.48 -6.78 25.46
C ALA A 24 0.04 -5.33 25.35
N ARG A 25 0.96 -4.93 26.22
CA ARG A 25 1.61 -3.61 26.26
C ARG A 25 2.70 -3.45 25.20
N LEU A 26 3.11 -2.21 24.95
CA LEU A 26 4.21 -1.92 24.04
C LEU A 26 5.55 -2.47 24.54
N GLY A 27 6.19 -3.30 23.71
CA GLY A 27 7.56 -3.79 23.89
C GLY A 27 8.55 -3.10 22.97
N TYR A 28 9.79 -2.91 23.44
CA TYR A 28 10.87 -2.26 22.69
C TYR A 28 12.08 -3.19 22.58
N THR A 29 12.28 -3.77 21.39
CA THR A 29 13.38 -4.72 21.16
C THR A 29 14.44 -4.11 20.26
N LEU A 30 15.68 -4.04 20.74
CA LEU A 30 16.81 -3.61 19.92
C LEU A 30 17.24 -4.73 18.98
N GLN A 31 17.48 -4.37 17.72
CA GLN A 31 18.10 -5.20 16.71
C GLN A 31 19.32 -4.51 16.13
N LYS A 32 20.30 -5.29 15.68
CA LYS A 32 21.51 -4.79 15.02
C LYS A 32 21.65 -5.45 13.67
N THR A 33 21.96 -4.67 12.66
CA THR A 33 22.33 -5.20 11.34
C THR A 33 23.77 -5.72 11.37
N ASP A 34 24.12 -6.55 10.39
CA ASP A 34 25.50 -7.04 10.18
C ASP A 34 26.49 -5.89 9.95
N THR A 35 25.99 -4.74 9.48
CA THR A 35 26.74 -3.50 9.27
C THR A 35 26.87 -2.64 10.54
N GLY A 36 26.35 -3.12 11.68
CA GLY A 36 26.44 -2.46 12.99
C GLY A 36 25.41 -1.35 13.24
N SER A 37 24.47 -1.10 12.31
CA SER A 37 23.40 -0.14 12.51
C SER A 37 22.34 -0.71 13.46
N ALA A 38 21.98 0.05 14.48
CA ALA A 38 20.97 -0.34 15.45
C ALA A 38 19.59 0.21 15.06
N PHE A 39 18.58 -0.64 15.16
CA PHE A 39 17.18 -0.25 15.02
C PHE A 39 16.36 -0.86 16.16
N VAL A 40 15.26 -0.20 16.53
CA VAL A 40 14.35 -0.68 17.57
C VAL A 40 13.04 -1.12 16.92
N ILE A 41 12.56 -2.30 17.29
CA ILE A 41 11.23 -2.79 16.94
C ILE A 41 10.29 -2.48 18.10
N VAL A 42 9.23 -1.74 17.79
CA VAL A 42 8.10 -1.48 18.70
C VAL A 42 7.02 -2.50 18.41
N ALA A 43 6.67 -3.35 19.37
CA ALA A 43 5.69 -4.41 19.18
C ALA A 43 4.58 -4.38 20.24
N GLY A 44 3.41 -4.93 19.91
CA GLY A 44 2.25 -4.98 20.83
C GLY A 44 1.16 -3.95 20.52
N THR A 45 0.15 -3.87 21.38
CA THR A 45 -0.99 -2.97 21.22
C THR A 45 -0.71 -1.65 21.93
N PHE A 46 -1.15 -0.53 21.33
CA PHE A 46 -1.09 0.77 21.98
C PHE A 46 -2.20 0.90 23.05
N GLU A 47 -1.84 1.02 24.32
CA GLU A 47 -2.77 1.22 25.44
C GLU A 47 -2.68 2.64 26.00
N TYR A 48 -3.76 3.15 26.59
CA TYR A 48 -3.75 4.46 27.25
C TYR A 48 -2.69 4.56 28.36
N SER A 49 -2.47 3.45 29.08
CA SER A 49 -1.55 3.33 30.21
C SER A 49 -0.09 3.10 29.83
N ASP A 50 0.24 2.95 28.54
CA ASP A 50 1.63 2.71 28.14
C ASP A 50 2.54 3.87 28.56
N ASP A 51 3.66 3.50 29.20
CA ASP A 51 4.75 4.41 29.54
C ASP A 51 5.87 4.33 28.50
N LEU A 52 6.12 5.45 27.81
CA LEU A 52 7.15 5.54 26.79
C LEU A 52 8.57 5.75 27.36
N ALA A 53 8.75 5.75 28.69
CA ALA A 53 10.06 5.83 29.33
C ALA A 53 10.99 4.70 28.86
N GLY A 54 10.47 3.48 28.71
CA GLY A 54 11.25 2.34 28.19
C GLY A 54 11.82 2.59 26.79
N PHE A 55 11.05 3.24 25.90
CA PHE A 55 11.53 3.64 24.58
C PHE A 55 12.66 4.66 24.68
N ARG A 56 12.53 5.67 25.56
CA ARG A 56 13.58 6.67 25.80
C ARG A 56 14.86 6.03 26.32
N GLU A 57 14.76 5.06 27.22
CA GLU A 57 15.92 4.35 27.77
C GLU A 57 16.66 3.55 26.70
N VAL A 58 15.94 2.82 25.84
CA VAL A 58 16.55 2.09 24.72
C VAL A 58 17.24 3.07 23.77
N VAL A 59 16.59 4.19 23.42
CA VAL A 59 17.19 5.18 22.51
C VAL A 59 18.42 5.85 23.13
N ALA A 60 18.37 6.22 24.40
CA ALA A 60 19.48 6.86 25.10
C ALA A 60 20.69 5.92 25.27
N ARG A 61 20.44 4.65 25.58
CA ARG A 61 21.49 3.64 25.80
C ARG A 61 22.14 3.19 24.50
N ASP A 62 21.33 2.83 23.50
CA ASP A 62 21.80 2.09 22.32
C ASP A 62 21.90 2.95 21.05
N ARG A 63 21.36 4.18 21.07
CA ARG A 63 21.38 5.15 19.95
C ARG A 63 20.99 4.54 18.60
N PRO A 64 19.83 3.86 18.50
CA PRO A 64 19.31 3.41 17.22
C PRO A 64 19.04 4.62 16.31
N VAL A 65 19.11 4.40 15.00
CA VAL A 65 18.82 5.42 13.99
C VAL A 65 17.47 5.19 13.29
N VAL A 66 16.91 3.99 13.45
CA VAL A 66 15.68 3.54 12.80
C VAL A 66 14.73 2.90 13.83
N VAL A 67 13.44 3.13 13.65
CA VAL A 67 12.33 2.49 14.36
C VAL A 67 11.51 1.68 13.35
N SER A 68 11.18 0.44 13.70
CA SER A 68 10.26 -0.42 12.95
C SER A 68 9.11 -0.84 13.87
N PHE A 69 7.98 -1.25 13.30
CA PHE A 69 6.80 -1.63 14.08
C PHE A 69 6.34 -3.05 13.76
N ASP A 70 5.84 -3.73 14.79
CA ASP A 70 5.11 -4.99 14.70
C ASP A 70 3.86 -4.92 15.61
N SER A 71 2.87 -4.15 15.16
CA SER A 71 1.72 -3.74 15.96
C SER A 71 0.42 -3.71 15.14
N PRO A 72 -0.67 -4.31 15.66
CA PRO A 72 -2.00 -4.18 15.07
C PRO A 72 -2.63 -2.78 15.30
N GLY A 73 -1.99 -1.94 16.12
CA GLY A 73 -2.49 -0.62 16.51
C GLY A 73 -3.07 -0.60 17.92
N GLY A 74 -4.16 0.12 18.13
CA GLY A 74 -4.75 0.38 19.46
C GLY A 74 -5.08 1.86 19.66
N ASN A 75 -4.64 2.43 20.77
CA ASN A 75 -4.92 3.81 21.15
C ASN A 75 -4.22 4.85 20.24
N VAL A 76 -5.01 5.66 19.55
CA VAL A 76 -4.50 6.71 18.64
C VAL A 76 -3.73 7.81 19.35
N THR A 77 -4.15 8.27 20.52
CA THR A 77 -3.44 9.32 21.26
C THR A 77 -2.04 8.87 21.67
N LYS A 78 -1.91 7.64 22.18
CA LYS A 78 -0.63 7.04 22.54
C LYS A 78 0.27 6.81 21.33
N ALA A 79 -0.29 6.38 20.19
CA ALA A 79 0.47 6.24 18.96
C ALA A 79 1.00 7.57 18.42
N MET A 80 0.19 8.64 18.48
CA MET A 80 0.66 10.00 18.16
C MET A 80 1.69 10.52 19.15
N GLU A 81 1.56 10.20 20.44
CA GLU A 81 2.56 10.52 21.47
C GLU A 81 3.92 9.87 21.16
N LEU A 82 3.91 8.57 20.85
CA LEU A 82 5.12 7.86 20.42
C LEU A 82 5.67 8.44 19.12
N GLY A 83 4.83 8.75 18.13
CA GLY A 83 5.27 9.35 16.87
C GLY A 83 5.93 10.72 17.05
N ARG A 84 5.39 11.59 17.91
CA ARG A 84 6.04 12.87 18.29
C ARG A 84 7.38 12.62 18.98
N LEU A 85 7.45 11.60 19.84
CA LEU A 85 8.69 11.21 20.51
C LEU A 85 9.75 10.74 19.51
N VAL A 86 9.41 9.83 18.59
CA VAL A 86 10.26 9.36 17.48
C VAL A 86 10.82 10.55 16.71
N ARG A 87 9.98 11.52 16.37
CA ARG A 87 10.41 12.73 15.65
C ARG A 87 11.33 13.61 16.46
N SER A 88 11.00 13.87 17.72
CA SER A 88 11.81 14.73 18.61
C SER A 88 13.23 14.19 18.83
N LEU A 89 13.39 12.87 18.71
CA LEU A 89 14.67 12.17 18.81
C LEU A 89 15.40 12.04 17.47
N GLY A 90 14.83 12.56 16.37
CA GLY A 90 15.44 12.55 15.04
C GLY A 90 15.51 11.16 14.38
N LEU A 91 14.66 10.23 14.82
CA LEU A 91 14.70 8.84 14.34
C LEU A 91 13.97 8.69 13.00
N SER A 92 14.50 7.81 12.15
CA SER A 92 13.82 7.40 10.92
C SER A 92 12.85 6.25 11.21
N THR A 93 11.78 6.12 10.43
CA THR A 93 10.88 4.96 10.49
C THR A 93 11.05 4.09 9.26
N LEU A 94 11.08 2.77 9.48
CA LEU A 94 11.17 1.74 8.44
C LEU A 94 10.06 0.72 8.68
N GLN A 95 9.23 0.45 7.68
CA GLN A 95 8.23 -0.60 7.76
C GLN A 95 8.33 -1.59 6.60
N VAL A 96 8.53 -2.86 6.93
CA VAL A 96 8.57 -3.97 5.99
C VAL A 96 7.27 -4.77 6.04
N ARG A 97 6.89 -5.44 4.95
CA ARG A 97 5.67 -6.27 4.89
C ARG A 97 5.68 -7.47 5.84
N ALA A 98 6.86 -7.88 6.29
CA ALA A 98 7.02 -9.04 7.18
C ALA A 98 6.58 -8.74 8.62
N ALA A 99 6.36 -7.47 8.98
CA ALA A 99 5.90 -7.04 10.30
C ALA A 99 4.62 -6.21 10.16
N GLU A 100 3.74 -6.30 11.14
CA GLU A 100 2.44 -5.63 11.08
C GLU A 100 2.55 -4.15 11.48
N CYS A 101 1.87 -3.27 10.76
CA CYS A 101 1.61 -1.92 11.25
C CYS A 101 0.28 -1.42 10.69
N ALA A 102 -0.77 -1.60 11.47
CA ALA A 102 -2.13 -1.24 11.11
C ALA A 102 -2.75 -0.23 12.10
N SER A 103 -3.84 0.40 11.69
CA SER A 103 -4.63 1.29 12.57
C SER A 103 -3.78 2.43 13.16
N ALA A 104 -3.86 2.66 14.47
CA ALA A 104 -3.05 3.60 15.23
C ALA A 104 -1.54 3.44 15.03
N CYS A 105 -1.01 2.23 14.77
CA CYS A 105 0.41 2.04 14.49
C CYS A 105 0.88 2.92 13.33
N SER A 106 0.05 3.05 12.30
CA SER A 106 0.36 3.88 11.14
C SER A 106 0.69 5.32 11.56
N LEU A 107 -0.01 5.88 12.55
CA LEU A 107 0.25 7.22 13.07
C LEU A 107 1.59 7.31 13.78
N ALA A 108 1.99 6.31 14.57
CA ALA A 108 3.32 6.27 15.19
C ALA A 108 4.42 6.23 14.12
N PHE A 109 4.21 5.45 13.05
CA PHE A 109 5.12 5.39 11.90
C PHE A 109 5.30 6.76 11.20
N LEU A 110 4.26 7.60 11.14
CA LEU A 110 4.35 8.95 10.54
C LEU A 110 5.32 9.87 11.31
N GLY A 111 5.71 9.52 12.54
CA GLY A 111 6.66 10.28 13.36
C GLY A 111 8.10 10.31 12.83
N GLY A 112 8.47 9.43 11.90
CA GLY A 112 9.84 9.39 11.37
C GLY A 112 10.23 10.68 10.63
N VAL A 113 11.47 11.16 10.86
CA VAL A 113 12.03 12.30 10.09
C VAL A 113 12.32 11.93 8.64
N HIS A 114 12.69 10.67 8.43
CA HIS A 114 12.68 9.98 7.14
C HIS A 114 11.84 8.72 7.30
N ARG A 115 10.96 8.47 6.33
CA ARG A 115 9.96 7.40 6.40
C ARG A 115 10.08 6.50 5.19
N PHE A 116 10.44 5.25 5.43
CA PHE A 116 10.57 4.21 4.43
C PHE A 116 9.55 3.11 4.71
N ALA A 117 8.72 2.77 3.74
CA ALA A 117 7.78 1.68 3.86
C ALA A 117 7.74 0.90 2.56
N GLN A 118 7.73 -0.43 2.67
CA GLN A 118 7.41 -1.28 1.53
C GLN A 118 5.93 -1.05 1.17
N PRO A 119 5.55 -0.99 -0.12
CA PRO A 119 4.14 -0.93 -0.50
C PRO A 119 3.35 -2.01 0.23
N GLY A 120 2.17 -1.74 0.76
CA GLY A 120 1.34 -2.70 1.48
C GLY A 120 1.78 -3.03 2.91
N SER A 121 2.78 -2.34 3.49
CA SER A 121 3.21 -2.57 4.87
C SER A 121 2.55 -1.67 5.92
N ILE A 122 1.70 -0.72 5.48
CA ILE A 122 0.98 0.21 6.36
C ILE A 122 -0.52 0.04 6.13
N GLY A 123 -1.27 -0.32 7.17
CA GLY A 123 -2.73 -0.48 7.15
C GLY A 123 -3.47 0.70 7.78
N VAL A 124 -4.57 1.13 7.17
CA VAL A 124 -5.46 2.21 7.66
C VAL A 124 -6.93 1.77 7.60
N HIS A 125 -7.77 2.27 8.52
CA HIS A 125 -9.24 2.03 8.58
C HIS A 125 -9.96 2.99 9.55
N LYS A 126 -11.30 2.98 9.59
CA LYS A 126 -12.14 3.93 10.35
C LYS A 126 -12.10 3.81 11.87
N SER A 127 -11.99 2.62 12.45
CA SER A 127 -12.11 2.42 13.92
C SER A 127 -10.97 2.99 14.76
N SER A 128 -9.94 3.57 14.13
CA SER A 128 -8.81 4.14 14.86
C SER A 128 -9.23 5.30 15.81
N PHE A 129 -10.41 5.91 15.64
CA PHE A 129 -10.65 7.24 16.20
C PHE A 129 -11.31 7.33 17.58
N SER A 130 -12.03 6.34 18.11
CA SER A 130 -12.40 6.30 19.55
C SER A 130 -13.25 5.08 19.89
N ASP A 131 -13.09 4.56 21.10
CA ASP A 131 -14.10 3.71 21.74
C ASP A 131 -15.20 4.63 22.29
N THR A 132 -16.38 4.57 21.68
CA THR A 132 -17.55 5.38 22.05
C THR A 132 -18.65 4.55 22.68
N GLU A 133 -18.35 3.29 23.06
CA GLU A 133 -19.33 2.41 23.68
C GLU A 133 -19.83 2.99 25.02
N GLY A 134 -21.16 3.07 25.16
CA GLY A 134 -21.81 3.57 26.38
C GLY A 134 -21.83 5.10 26.55
N MET A 135 -21.26 5.88 25.62
CA MET A 135 -21.33 7.35 25.67
C MET A 135 -22.69 7.88 25.18
N PRO A 136 -23.22 8.96 25.77
CA PRO A 136 -24.31 9.72 25.17
C PRO A 136 -23.94 10.18 23.76
N VAL A 137 -24.89 10.13 22.83
CA VAL A 137 -24.63 10.40 21.39
C VAL A 137 -23.93 11.73 21.15
N ASN A 138 -24.29 12.79 21.88
CA ASN A 138 -23.66 14.10 21.73
C ASN A 138 -22.19 14.08 22.16
N ASP A 139 -21.88 13.37 23.25
CA ASP A 139 -20.52 13.25 23.78
C ASP A 139 -19.66 12.37 22.88
N ALA A 140 -20.23 11.30 22.31
CA ALA A 140 -19.58 10.45 21.32
C ALA A 140 -19.25 11.24 20.03
N VAL A 141 -20.19 12.03 19.52
CA VAL A 141 -19.98 12.88 18.34
C VAL A 141 -18.89 13.92 18.61
N SER A 142 -18.92 14.59 19.77
CA SER A 142 -17.88 15.56 20.15
C SER A 142 -16.51 14.90 20.29
N ALA A 143 -16.42 13.71 20.89
CA ALA A 143 -15.17 12.96 21.01
C ALA A 143 -14.59 12.57 19.64
N VAL A 144 -15.43 12.05 18.73
CA VAL A 144 -15.02 11.71 17.35
C VAL A 144 -14.59 12.95 16.57
N GLN A 145 -15.26 14.09 16.73
CA GLN A 145 -14.86 15.34 16.08
C GLN A 145 -13.50 15.83 16.60
N GLN A 146 -13.30 15.78 17.92
CA GLN A 146 -12.05 16.23 18.55
C GLN A 146 -10.87 15.39 18.09
N ILE A 147 -10.96 14.07 18.19
CA ILE A 147 -9.86 13.17 17.80
C ILE A 147 -9.59 13.19 16.29
N THR A 148 -10.62 13.38 15.46
CA THR A 148 -10.46 13.61 14.01
C THR A 148 -9.63 14.87 13.76
N ALA A 149 -9.93 15.97 14.46
CA ALA A 149 -9.17 17.21 14.35
C ALA A 149 -7.72 17.06 14.84
N GLU A 150 -7.51 16.33 15.95
CA GLU A 150 -6.17 16.02 16.48
C GLU A 150 -5.33 15.21 15.48
N VAL A 151 -5.94 14.25 14.79
CA VAL A 151 -5.26 13.42 13.78
C VAL A 151 -4.94 14.21 12.52
N ILE A 152 -5.84 15.08 12.04
CA ILE A 152 -5.55 16.00 10.92
C ILE A 152 -4.37 16.91 11.29
N GLY A 153 -4.40 17.46 12.52
CA GLY A 153 -3.33 18.29 13.06
C GLY A 153 -2.01 17.53 13.11
N TYR A 154 -2.02 16.30 13.62
CA TYR A 154 -0.84 15.44 13.69
C TYR A 154 -0.30 15.03 12.31
N MET A 155 -1.16 14.65 11.35
CA MET A 155 -0.73 14.36 9.97
C MET A 155 -0.04 15.57 9.34
N SER A 156 -0.66 16.75 9.49
CA SER A 156 -0.09 18.01 9.03
C SER A 156 1.24 18.33 9.71
N GLU A 157 1.30 18.15 11.04
CA GLU A 157 2.51 18.28 11.86
C GLU A 157 3.63 17.41 11.25
N MET A 158 3.34 16.13 10.96
CA MET A 158 4.24 15.14 10.36
C MET A 158 4.52 15.35 8.86
N GLY A 159 3.94 16.35 8.21
CA GLY A 159 4.13 16.58 6.77
C GLY A 159 3.47 15.52 5.87
N VAL A 160 2.46 14.85 6.42
CA VAL A 160 1.60 13.87 5.74
C VAL A 160 0.37 14.61 5.23
N ASP A 161 -0.13 14.24 4.06
CA ASP A 161 -1.36 14.81 3.52
C ASP A 161 -2.57 14.34 4.35
N PRO A 162 -3.36 15.23 4.97
CA PRO A 162 -4.55 14.85 5.74
C PRO A 162 -5.61 14.11 4.92
N GLY A 163 -5.55 14.12 3.58
CA GLY A 163 -6.35 13.26 2.72
C GLY A 163 -6.18 11.76 2.99
N LEU A 164 -5.10 11.34 3.66
CA LEU A 164 -4.95 9.97 4.16
C LEU A 164 -6.05 9.59 5.15
N LEU A 165 -6.49 10.55 5.98
CA LEU A 165 -7.55 10.32 6.94
C LEU A 165 -8.88 10.04 6.23
N GLN A 166 -9.17 10.75 5.14
CA GLN A 166 -10.35 10.51 4.31
C GLN A 166 -10.33 9.07 3.74
N LEU A 167 -9.18 8.62 3.24
CA LEU A 167 -9.01 7.24 2.79
C LEU A 167 -9.22 6.24 3.94
N SER A 168 -8.69 6.52 5.14
CA SER A 168 -8.88 5.68 6.32
C SER A 168 -10.35 5.56 6.71
N LEU A 169 -11.10 6.66 6.66
CA LEU A 169 -12.51 6.72 7.04
C LEU A 169 -13.46 6.06 6.03
N SER A 170 -13.02 5.80 4.80
CA SER A 170 -13.83 5.14 3.77
C SER A 170 -13.92 3.61 3.91
N TYR A 171 -13.17 3.01 4.83
CA TYR A 171 -13.18 1.57 5.12
C TYR A 171 -13.67 1.31 6.54
N ASP A 172 -14.54 0.31 6.70
CA ASP A 172 -15.13 -0.04 7.99
C ASP A 172 -14.07 -0.57 8.98
N SER A 173 -14.48 -0.72 10.25
CA SER A 173 -13.57 -1.06 11.34
C SER A 173 -12.90 -2.43 11.21
N ASP A 174 -13.53 -3.34 10.49
CA ASP A 174 -13.11 -4.71 10.21
C ASP A 174 -12.43 -4.88 8.83
N ASP A 175 -12.29 -3.79 8.05
CA ASP A 175 -11.67 -3.81 6.72
C ASP A 175 -10.39 -2.94 6.69
N ILE A 176 -9.23 -3.57 6.89
CA ILE A 176 -7.93 -2.88 6.89
C ILE A 176 -7.46 -2.65 5.46
N ARG A 177 -7.33 -1.38 5.07
CA ARG A 177 -6.78 -0.97 3.78
C ARG A 177 -5.26 -0.79 3.87
N TYR A 178 -4.49 -1.66 3.22
CA TYR A 178 -3.02 -1.54 3.17
C TYR A 178 -2.52 -0.68 2.01
N LEU A 179 -1.90 0.47 2.31
CA LEU A 179 -1.53 1.49 1.33
C LEU A 179 -0.56 0.96 0.27
N SER A 180 -0.84 1.24 -1.01
CA SER A 180 0.10 1.03 -2.10
C SER A 180 1.25 2.06 -2.05
N GLY A 181 2.34 1.82 -2.77
CA GLY A 181 3.46 2.77 -2.83
C GLY A 181 3.06 4.12 -3.44
N SER A 182 2.11 4.13 -4.38
CA SER A 182 1.58 5.36 -4.96
C SER A 182 0.69 6.11 -3.97
N GLU A 183 -0.13 5.42 -3.18
CA GLU A 183 -0.89 6.05 -2.08
C GLU A 183 0.05 6.60 -1.01
N MET A 184 1.09 5.84 -0.64
CA MET A 184 2.10 6.31 0.30
C MET A 184 2.81 7.57 -0.20
N THR A 185 3.08 7.67 -1.51
CA THR A 185 3.67 8.86 -2.13
C THR A 185 2.67 10.01 -2.19
N LYS A 186 1.45 9.75 -2.69
CA LYS A 186 0.35 10.71 -2.82
C LYS A 186 0.07 11.39 -1.49
N TYR A 187 -0.07 10.59 -0.43
CA TYR A 187 -0.35 11.10 0.90
C TYR A 187 0.90 11.44 1.72
N LYS A 188 2.09 11.37 1.13
CA LYS A 188 3.37 11.70 1.80
C LYS A 188 3.64 10.86 3.07
N VAL A 189 3.13 9.64 3.11
CA VAL A 189 3.39 8.64 4.16
C VAL A 189 4.87 8.26 4.16
N THR A 190 5.46 8.07 2.97
CA THR A 190 6.91 7.90 2.81
C THR A 190 7.55 9.21 2.39
N THR A 191 8.75 9.47 2.88
CA THR A 191 9.54 10.63 2.42
C THR A 191 10.30 10.26 1.16
N PRO A 192 10.35 11.12 0.13
CA PRO A 192 11.19 10.87 -1.03
C PRO A 192 12.65 10.75 -0.59
N THR A 193 13.31 9.67 -1.02
CA THR A 193 14.75 9.48 -0.81
C THR A 193 15.47 10.60 -1.57
N LEU A 194 16.01 11.59 -0.86
CA LEU A 194 17.08 12.40 -1.44
C LEU A 194 18.22 11.43 -1.80
N PRO A 195 18.85 11.52 -2.98
CA PRO A 195 20.07 10.79 -3.24
C PRO A 195 21.09 11.09 -2.12
N PRO A 196 21.90 10.12 -1.67
CA PRO A 196 22.92 10.40 -0.68
C PRO A 196 23.80 11.53 -1.20
N LEU A 197 23.89 12.61 -0.41
CA LEU A 197 24.84 13.70 -0.60
C LEU A 197 26.26 13.14 -0.52
N LEU A 198 26.81 12.68 -1.64
CA LEU A 198 28.23 12.48 -1.89
C LEU A 198 28.43 12.45 -3.42
N SER A 199 28.28 13.61 -4.06
CA SER A 199 28.92 13.85 -5.35
C SER A 199 29.80 15.07 -5.18
N THR A 200 31.09 14.80 -5.04
CA THR A 200 32.15 15.77 -5.25
C THR A 200 31.94 16.47 -6.59
N GLU A 201 31.89 17.78 -6.48
CA GLU A 201 31.97 18.82 -7.49
C GLU A 201 32.97 18.50 -8.62
N VAL A 202 32.52 18.59 -9.87
CA VAL A 202 33.41 18.86 -11.02
C VAL A 202 32.69 19.84 -11.95
N GLU A 203 33.31 21.02 -12.10
CA GLU A 203 32.95 22.12 -12.99
C GLU A 203 32.87 21.72 -14.48
N PRO A 204 32.17 22.51 -15.33
CA PRO A 204 31.99 22.20 -16.74
C PRO A 204 33.08 22.85 -17.62
N GLU A 205 33.57 22.11 -18.61
CA GLU A 205 34.34 22.65 -19.75
C GLU A 205 33.90 22.01 -21.07
N PRO A 206 34.15 22.67 -22.23
CA PRO A 206 33.09 22.98 -23.18
C PRO A 206 32.94 21.99 -24.36
N SER A 207 31.75 22.11 -24.96
CA SER A 207 31.26 21.50 -26.19
C SER A 207 32.32 21.15 -27.26
N ARG A 208 32.30 19.88 -27.69
CA ARG A 208 32.79 19.47 -29.00
C ARG A 208 31.77 18.60 -29.72
N ASP A 209 31.74 18.81 -31.02
CA ASP A 209 30.67 18.51 -31.96
C ASP A 209 30.21 17.06 -32.01
N ILE A 210 28.90 16.94 -32.20
CA ILE A 210 28.16 15.74 -32.54
C ILE A 210 28.70 15.19 -33.87
N LYS A 211 29.27 13.99 -33.81
CA LYS A 211 29.19 13.03 -34.90
C LYS A 211 28.58 11.75 -34.35
N THR A 212 27.34 11.51 -34.76
CA THR A 212 26.59 10.27 -34.56
C THR A 212 27.31 9.10 -35.23
N PRO A 213 27.40 7.96 -34.54
CA PRO A 213 27.25 6.67 -35.19
C PRO A 213 25.80 6.21 -35.01
N ASP A 214 25.21 5.81 -36.13
CA ASP A 214 23.87 5.22 -36.23
C ASP A 214 23.69 3.97 -35.36
N GLY A 215 22.50 3.87 -34.74
CA GLY A 215 21.84 2.65 -34.27
C GLY A 215 22.56 1.90 -33.13
N VAL A 216 22.04 1.81 -31.90
CA VAL A 216 20.70 1.35 -31.51
C VAL A 216 20.49 1.81 -30.07
N GLN A 217 19.53 2.71 -29.82
CA GLN A 217 18.77 2.87 -28.57
C GLN A 217 17.77 4.02 -28.74
N ALA A 218 16.87 3.84 -29.71
CA ALA A 218 15.69 4.68 -29.85
C ALA A 218 14.52 3.78 -30.25
N LYS A 219 13.84 3.24 -29.24
CA LYS A 219 12.41 2.87 -29.22
C LYS A 219 12.11 2.26 -27.86
N ALA A 220 11.38 2.99 -27.01
CA ALA A 220 10.49 2.35 -26.06
C ALA A 220 9.69 1.30 -26.85
N GLU A 221 9.73 0.04 -26.44
CA GLU A 221 9.08 -1.04 -27.18
C GLU A 221 7.61 -0.66 -27.44
N LYS A 222 7.17 -0.79 -28.69
CA LYS A 222 5.80 -0.41 -29.09
C LYS A 222 4.74 -1.17 -28.28
N SER A 223 5.07 -2.37 -27.80
CA SER A 223 4.28 -3.20 -26.89
C SER A 223 4.02 -2.55 -25.52
N LEU A 224 4.90 -1.66 -25.05
CA LEU A 224 4.79 -1.00 -23.75
C LEU A 224 4.11 0.36 -23.80
N GLN A 225 3.71 0.82 -24.98
CA GLN A 225 2.99 2.07 -25.14
C GLN A 225 1.52 1.88 -24.78
N VAL A 226 1.04 2.66 -23.79
CA VAL A 226 -0.36 2.76 -23.43
C VAL A 226 -1.08 3.64 -24.46
N PRO A 227 -2.09 3.14 -25.18
CA PRO A 227 -2.86 3.95 -26.12
C PRO A 227 -3.66 5.01 -25.35
N LEU A 228 -3.81 6.19 -25.95
CA LEU A 228 -4.59 7.26 -25.35
C LEU A 228 -6.06 6.85 -25.29
N ALA A 229 -6.64 6.84 -24.09
CA ALA A 229 -8.05 6.55 -23.87
C ALA A 229 -8.90 7.67 -24.47
N ARG A 230 -9.77 7.34 -25.42
CA ARG A 230 -10.67 8.30 -26.10
C ARG A 230 -12.12 7.88 -26.02
N SER A 231 -12.37 6.58 -25.90
CA SER A 231 -13.72 6.05 -25.87
C SER A 231 -13.80 4.78 -25.03
N GLY A 232 -15.01 4.41 -24.66
CA GLY A 232 -15.22 3.24 -23.84
C GLY A 232 -16.68 2.96 -23.56
N SER A 233 -16.89 2.09 -22.57
CA SER A 233 -18.19 1.83 -22.00
C SER A 233 -18.10 1.76 -20.48
N VAL A 234 -19.21 2.08 -19.82
CA VAL A 234 -19.29 1.95 -18.35
C VAL A 234 -19.21 0.47 -17.97
N ARG A 235 -18.33 0.13 -17.03
CA ARG A 235 -18.20 -1.22 -16.48
C ARG A 235 -17.87 -1.17 -15.00
N HIS A 236 -18.87 -1.46 -14.17
CA HIS A 236 -18.77 -1.38 -12.72
C HIS A 236 -19.42 -2.60 -12.04
N PRO A 237 -18.91 -3.10 -10.90
CA PRO A 237 -19.44 -4.29 -10.23
C PRO A 237 -20.91 -4.17 -9.81
N LYS A 238 -21.39 -2.95 -9.50
CA LYS A 238 -22.79 -2.69 -9.12
C LYS A 238 -23.74 -2.53 -10.31
N GLY A 239 -23.29 -2.81 -11.54
CA GLY A 239 -24.09 -2.69 -12.77
C GLY A 239 -24.29 -1.26 -13.29
N ARG A 240 -23.87 -0.25 -12.52
CA ARG A 240 -23.92 1.18 -12.86
C ARG A 240 -22.79 1.92 -12.15
N ALA A 241 -22.42 3.08 -12.69
CA ALA A 241 -21.42 3.97 -12.11
C ALA A 241 -21.91 5.43 -12.06
N PRO A 242 -21.51 6.20 -11.03
CA PRO A 242 -21.88 7.60 -10.91
C PRO A 242 -21.05 8.47 -11.85
N ILE A 243 -21.68 9.52 -12.37
CA ILE A 243 -21.05 10.65 -13.06
C ILE A 243 -20.90 11.77 -12.03
N LYS A 244 -19.67 12.18 -11.79
CA LYS A 244 -19.26 13.13 -10.75
C LYS A 244 -19.07 14.53 -11.30
N ALA A 245 -19.31 15.54 -10.47
CA ALA A 245 -19.14 16.94 -10.84
C ALA A 245 -17.66 17.34 -11.01
N SER A 246 -16.75 16.70 -10.27
CA SER A 246 -15.30 16.88 -10.36
C SER A 246 -14.56 15.56 -10.13
N GLU A 247 -13.26 15.57 -10.38
CA GLU A 247 -12.24 14.52 -10.17
C GLU A 247 -12.00 14.15 -8.68
N ASN A 248 -13.10 14.09 -7.92
CA ASN A 248 -13.13 13.79 -6.49
C ASN A 248 -14.31 12.84 -6.20
N PRO A 249 -14.09 11.73 -5.48
CA PRO A 249 -15.15 10.77 -5.16
C PRO A 249 -16.31 11.37 -4.33
N ASP A 250 -16.05 12.39 -3.53
CA ASP A 250 -17.05 13.07 -2.69
C ASP A 250 -17.75 14.23 -3.41
N SER A 251 -17.35 14.51 -4.66
CA SER A 251 -18.06 15.50 -5.45
C SER A 251 -19.50 15.07 -5.71
N LYS A 252 -20.36 16.06 -5.92
CA LYS A 252 -21.77 15.85 -6.21
C LYS A 252 -21.93 14.90 -7.39
N THR A 253 -22.70 13.83 -7.20
CA THR A 253 -23.14 12.99 -8.31
C THR A 253 -24.15 13.78 -9.15
N ILE A 254 -23.81 14.02 -10.40
CA ILE A 254 -24.64 14.78 -11.35
C ILE A 254 -25.44 13.86 -12.28
N GLY A 255 -25.13 12.57 -12.29
CA GLY A 255 -25.89 11.54 -12.99
C GLY A 255 -25.38 10.13 -12.66
N GLU A 256 -26.04 9.12 -13.20
CA GLU A 256 -25.58 7.74 -13.18
C GLU A 256 -25.65 7.16 -14.60
N ALA A 257 -24.75 6.23 -14.90
CA ALA A 257 -24.74 5.51 -16.16
C ALA A 257 -24.73 3.99 -15.89
N GLN A 258 -25.57 3.26 -16.62
CA GLN A 258 -25.63 1.79 -16.55
C GLN A 258 -24.43 1.19 -17.27
N ASN A 259 -24.01 -0.02 -16.88
CA ASN A 259 -22.99 -0.76 -17.60
C ASN A 259 -23.36 -0.90 -19.09
N GLY A 260 -22.34 -0.80 -19.96
CA GLY A 260 -22.53 -0.79 -21.41
C GLY A 260 -22.90 0.58 -21.99
N SER A 261 -23.22 1.59 -21.17
CA SER A 261 -23.41 2.96 -21.68
C SER A 261 -22.13 3.45 -22.34
N SER A 262 -22.24 4.01 -23.55
CA SER A 262 -21.09 4.53 -24.30
C SER A 262 -20.50 5.77 -23.63
N VAL A 263 -19.17 5.78 -23.50
CA VAL A 263 -18.40 6.82 -22.86
C VAL A 263 -17.47 7.46 -23.89
N GLN A 264 -17.52 8.79 -24.00
CA GLN A 264 -16.47 9.57 -24.66
C GLN A 264 -15.54 10.11 -23.59
N ILE A 265 -14.23 9.83 -23.70
CA ILE A 265 -13.20 10.30 -22.77
C ILE A 265 -12.59 11.55 -23.37
N LEU A 266 -12.76 12.67 -22.68
CA LEU A 266 -12.33 14.00 -23.09
C LEU A 266 -10.94 14.34 -22.53
N ASP A 267 -10.69 13.93 -21.28
CA ASP A 267 -9.43 14.21 -20.58
C ASP A 267 -9.13 13.15 -19.52
N ILE A 268 -7.87 13.09 -19.10
CA ILE A 268 -7.35 12.14 -18.09
C ILE A 268 -6.65 12.94 -16.98
N ASP A 269 -7.29 12.99 -15.81
CA ASP A 269 -6.81 13.69 -14.62
C ASP A 269 -6.53 12.71 -13.49
N GLY A 270 -5.31 12.16 -13.47
CA GLY A 270 -4.91 11.14 -12.50
C GLY A 270 -5.77 9.88 -12.62
N ASP A 271 -6.54 9.57 -11.57
CA ASP A 271 -7.45 8.41 -11.51
C ASP A 271 -8.83 8.69 -12.13
N TRP A 272 -9.05 9.87 -12.71
CA TRP A 272 -10.35 10.29 -13.22
C TRP A 272 -10.33 10.54 -14.72
N TYR A 273 -11.36 10.07 -15.41
CA TYR A 273 -11.65 10.48 -16.77
C TYR A 273 -12.71 11.57 -16.73
N ARG A 274 -12.41 12.68 -17.40
CA ARG A 274 -13.45 13.63 -17.79
C ARG A 274 -14.17 13.05 -18.98
N VAL A 275 -15.46 12.79 -18.84
CA VAL A 275 -16.25 12.01 -19.78
C VAL A 275 -17.54 12.70 -20.19
N THR A 276 -18.02 12.34 -21.38
CA THR A 276 -19.41 12.56 -21.77
C THR A 276 -20.12 11.21 -21.89
N VAL A 277 -21.19 11.03 -21.11
CA VAL A 277 -21.98 9.79 -21.04
C VAL A 277 -23.47 10.14 -21.01
N SER A 278 -24.24 9.57 -21.94
CA SER A 278 -25.69 9.80 -22.03
C SER A 278 -26.09 11.29 -22.04
N GLY A 279 -25.28 12.14 -22.68
CA GLY A 279 -25.51 13.58 -22.79
C GLY A 279 -25.03 14.42 -21.60
N ASN A 280 -24.53 13.80 -20.52
CA ASN A 280 -23.96 14.50 -19.38
C ASN A 280 -22.43 14.53 -19.48
N THR A 281 -21.82 15.71 -19.26
CA THR A 281 -20.36 15.84 -19.13
C THR A 281 -19.98 15.97 -17.66
N GLY A 282 -19.09 15.09 -17.19
CA GLY A 282 -18.61 15.06 -15.81
C GLY A 282 -17.39 14.16 -15.68
N TYR A 283 -17.18 13.59 -14.50
CA TYR A 283 -16.02 12.76 -14.20
C TYR A 283 -16.43 11.35 -13.81
N MET A 284 -15.70 10.35 -14.27
CA MET A 284 -15.83 8.96 -13.84
C MET A 284 -14.46 8.42 -13.48
N HIS A 285 -14.36 7.67 -12.38
CA HIS A 285 -13.10 7.05 -12.00
C HIS A 285 -12.69 6.03 -13.07
N TYR A 286 -11.39 5.95 -13.36
CA TYR A 286 -10.83 5.10 -14.41
C TYR A 286 -11.21 3.62 -14.25
N SER A 287 -11.34 3.14 -13.01
CA SER A 287 -11.77 1.77 -12.73
C SER A 287 -13.26 1.50 -13.04
N TRP A 288 -14.05 2.49 -13.47
CA TRP A 288 -15.47 2.34 -13.82
C TRP A 288 -15.70 2.36 -15.33
N VAL A 289 -14.66 2.60 -16.13
CA VAL A 289 -14.75 2.72 -17.58
C VAL A 289 -13.86 1.66 -18.21
N HIS A 290 -14.45 0.79 -19.01
CA HIS A 290 -13.70 -0.06 -19.92
C HIS A 290 -13.32 0.77 -21.15
N VAL A 291 -12.03 0.94 -21.39
CA VAL A 291 -11.49 1.75 -22.49
C VAL A 291 -11.43 0.91 -23.77
N ALA A 292 -12.06 1.37 -24.83
CA ALA A 292 -12.18 0.63 -26.09
C ALA A 292 -10.85 0.49 -26.84
N GLU A 293 -9.89 1.37 -26.55
CA GLU A 293 -8.54 1.29 -27.13
C GLU A 293 -7.64 0.24 -26.44
N PHE A 294 -8.09 -0.38 -25.34
CA PHE A 294 -7.36 -1.45 -24.66
C PHE A 294 -7.71 -2.81 -25.27
N GLU A 295 -6.70 -3.66 -25.45
CA GLU A 295 -6.82 -4.98 -26.09
C GLU A 295 -7.39 -6.05 -25.16
N GLU A 296 -7.32 -5.81 -23.84
CA GLU A 296 -7.82 -6.74 -22.82
C GLU A 296 -9.28 -6.51 -22.52
N ASP A 297 -10.07 -7.56 -22.76
CA ASP A 297 -11.47 -7.59 -22.37
C ASP A 297 -11.87 -8.98 -21.83
N ALA A 298 -11.99 -9.08 -20.51
CA ALA A 298 -12.55 -10.25 -19.85
C ALA A 298 -14.10 -10.31 -19.94
N GLY A 299 -14.74 -9.33 -20.57
CA GLY A 299 -16.20 -9.18 -20.58
C GLY A 299 -16.74 -9.09 -19.16
N ASP A 300 -17.68 -9.98 -18.83
CA ASP A 300 -18.29 -10.09 -17.50
C ASP A 300 -17.48 -10.96 -16.51
N ARG A 301 -16.31 -11.47 -16.91
CA ARG A 301 -15.45 -12.28 -16.05
C ARG A 301 -14.57 -11.41 -15.15
N ARG A 302 -13.79 -12.04 -14.27
CA ARG A 302 -12.89 -11.38 -13.32
C ARG A 302 -11.48 -11.92 -13.47
N TYR A 303 -10.53 -11.01 -13.33
CA TYR A 303 -9.15 -11.35 -13.04
C TYR A 303 -8.97 -11.51 -11.54
N VAL A 304 -8.07 -12.42 -11.16
CA VAL A 304 -7.52 -12.48 -9.80
C VAL A 304 -6.11 -11.91 -9.87
N GLN A 305 -5.96 -10.63 -9.54
CA GLN A 305 -4.66 -9.95 -9.52
C GLN A 305 -3.91 -10.35 -8.26
N VAL A 306 -2.76 -11.01 -8.44
CA VAL A 306 -1.96 -11.53 -7.33
C VAL A 306 -0.89 -10.54 -6.89
N LYS A 307 -0.41 -9.69 -7.80
CA LYS A 307 0.65 -8.71 -7.52
C LYS A 307 0.73 -7.63 -8.60
N SER A 308 1.42 -6.53 -8.32
CA SER A 308 1.82 -5.53 -9.30
C SER A 308 3.29 -5.17 -9.17
N PHE A 309 3.90 -4.80 -10.29
CA PHE A 309 5.30 -4.41 -10.39
C PHE A 309 5.43 -3.11 -11.19
N SER A 310 6.45 -2.30 -10.90
CA SER A 310 6.82 -1.15 -11.72
C SER A 310 7.75 -1.53 -12.88
N SER A 311 8.24 -2.78 -12.90
CA SER A 311 9.16 -3.31 -13.91
C SER A 311 8.59 -4.56 -14.60
N LEU A 312 8.66 -4.60 -15.94
CA LEU A 312 8.27 -5.77 -16.72
C LEU A 312 9.15 -6.97 -16.38
N SER A 313 10.46 -6.76 -16.23
CA SER A 313 11.40 -7.87 -15.98
C SER A 313 11.13 -8.56 -14.65
N GLU A 314 10.74 -7.79 -13.62
CA GLU A 314 10.33 -8.34 -12.32
C GLU A 314 8.99 -9.08 -12.41
N ALA A 315 8.03 -8.54 -13.16
CA ALA A 315 6.75 -9.20 -13.40
C ALA A 315 6.95 -10.53 -14.14
N GLU A 316 7.76 -10.56 -15.20
CA GLU A 316 8.09 -11.79 -15.94
C GLU A 316 8.84 -12.80 -15.08
N ALA A 317 9.81 -12.36 -14.27
CA ALA A 317 10.53 -13.24 -13.35
C ALA A 317 9.57 -13.87 -12.33
N PHE A 318 8.64 -13.09 -11.79
CA PHE A 318 7.62 -13.57 -10.87
C PHE A 318 6.67 -14.58 -11.54
N VAL A 319 6.22 -14.30 -12.77
CA VAL A 319 5.38 -15.24 -13.54
C VAL A 319 6.13 -16.57 -13.79
N LYS A 320 7.41 -16.52 -14.18
CA LYS A 320 8.23 -17.73 -14.47
C LYS A 320 8.51 -18.58 -13.23
N GLN A 321 8.60 -17.96 -12.05
CA GLN A 321 8.90 -18.67 -10.80
C GLN A 321 7.64 -19.16 -10.07
N SER A 322 6.46 -18.74 -10.52
CA SER A 322 5.20 -19.10 -9.87
C SER A 322 4.84 -20.57 -10.08
N PRO A 323 4.42 -21.29 -9.01
CA PRO A 323 3.88 -22.65 -9.13
C PRO A 323 2.46 -22.68 -9.73
N VAL A 324 1.80 -21.51 -9.82
CA VAL A 324 0.49 -21.34 -10.42
C VAL A 324 0.64 -20.66 -11.79
N PRO A 325 -0.14 -21.03 -12.83
CA PRO A 325 -0.13 -20.33 -14.11
C PRO A 325 -0.57 -18.86 -13.93
N LEU A 326 0.34 -17.93 -14.23
CA LEU A 326 0.10 -16.50 -14.16
C LEU A 326 0.27 -15.83 -15.52
N ALA A 327 -0.37 -14.67 -15.69
CA ALA A 327 -0.19 -13.77 -16.82
C ALA A 327 0.22 -12.37 -16.32
N ALA A 328 1.02 -11.65 -17.10
CA ALA A 328 1.34 -10.24 -16.84
C ALA A 328 0.66 -9.33 -17.86
N HIS A 329 0.10 -8.24 -17.37
CA HIS A 329 -0.65 -7.25 -18.15
C HIS A 329 -0.05 -5.87 -17.94
N LEU A 330 0.04 -5.09 -19.01
CA LEU A 330 0.31 -3.65 -18.92
C LEU A 330 -0.95 -2.96 -18.38
N ALA A 331 -0.83 -2.12 -17.36
CA ALA A 331 -1.92 -1.28 -16.87
C ALA A 331 -1.81 0.16 -17.40
N ALA A 332 -2.94 0.88 -17.42
CA ALA A 332 -3.06 2.23 -17.97
C ALA A 332 -2.14 3.27 -17.30
N ASN A 333 -1.73 3.01 -16.05
CA ASN A 333 -0.79 3.84 -15.30
C ASN A 333 0.69 3.46 -15.54
N GLY A 334 0.97 2.54 -16.46
CA GLY A 334 2.32 2.09 -16.81
C GLY A 334 2.88 0.97 -15.91
N TRP A 335 2.11 0.47 -14.94
CA TRP A 335 2.52 -0.67 -14.10
C TRP A 335 2.19 -2.01 -14.74
N PHE A 336 2.76 -3.08 -14.20
CA PHE A 336 2.55 -4.46 -14.63
C PHE A 336 1.72 -5.20 -13.61
N ALA A 337 0.45 -5.48 -13.92
CA ALA A 337 -0.40 -6.31 -13.09
C ALA A 337 -0.15 -7.78 -13.42
N VAL A 338 0.11 -8.60 -12.40
CA VAL A 338 0.19 -10.05 -12.55
C VAL A 338 -1.09 -10.67 -12.01
N THR A 339 -1.71 -11.51 -12.82
CA THR A 339 -2.98 -12.18 -12.50
C THR A 339 -2.85 -13.68 -12.65
N LEU A 340 -3.83 -14.44 -12.14
CA LEU A 340 -4.04 -15.81 -12.61
C LEU A 340 -4.25 -15.80 -14.12
N ARG A 341 -3.66 -16.77 -14.82
CA ARG A 341 -3.71 -16.83 -16.29
C ARG A 341 -5.14 -16.78 -16.85
N ASP A 342 -6.05 -17.51 -16.21
CA ASP A 342 -7.44 -17.60 -16.64
C ASP A 342 -8.31 -16.55 -15.97
N VAL A 343 -9.42 -16.19 -16.61
CA VAL A 343 -10.46 -15.30 -16.08
C VAL A 343 -11.70 -16.10 -15.70
N TYR A 344 -12.34 -15.74 -14.60
CA TYR A 344 -13.36 -16.56 -13.94
C TYR A 344 -14.70 -15.84 -13.80
N ALA A 345 -15.79 -16.58 -13.62
CA ALA A 345 -17.02 -15.98 -13.12
C ALA A 345 -16.79 -15.37 -11.72
N GLU A 346 -17.62 -14.41 -11.28
CA GLU A 346 -17.36 -13.69 -10.02
C GLU A 346 -17.22 -14.60 -8.80
N GLN A 347 -18.13 -15.56 -8.64
CA GLN A 347 -18.06 -16.48 -7.50
C GLN A 347 -16.87 -17.43 -7.61
N GLU A 348 -16.62 -17.96 -8.81
CA GLU A 348 -15.47 -18.82 -9.08
C GLU A 348 -14.13 -18.09 -8.81
N ALA A 349 -14.02 -16.80 -9.15
CA ALA A 349 -12.87 -15.98 -8.84
C ALA A 349 -12.62 -15.88 -7.32
N LYS A 350 -13.69 -15.78 -6.52
CA LYS A 350 -13.61 -15.79 -5.04
C LYS A 350 -13.15 -17.15 -4.54
N ASP A 351 -13.75 -18.21 -5.03
CA ASP A 351 -13.47 -19.57 -4.59
C ASP A 351 -12.02 -19.98 -4.92
N VAL A 352 -11.57 -19.73 -6.15
CA VAL A 352 -10.20 -20.01 -6.60
C VAL A 352 -9.18 -19.14 -5.84
N SER A 353 -9.45 -17.84 -5.70
CA SER A 353 -8.57 -16.93 -4.96
C SER A 353 -8.40 -17.38 -3.50
N ASN A 354 -9.50 -17.71 -2.82
CA ASN A 354 -9.48 -18.19 -1.44
C ASN A 354 -8.73 -19.52 -1.29
N ALA A 355 -8.97 -20.48 -2.20
CA ALA A 355 -8.29 -21.77 -2.17
C ALA A 355 -6.77 -21.61 -2.36
N LEU A 356 -6.33 -20.80 -3.32
CA LEU A 356 -4.91 -20.57 -3.57
C LEU A 356 -4.24 -19.80 -2.42
N LYS A 357 -4.93 -18.83 -1.81
CA LYS A 357 -4.44 -18.12 -0.61
C LYS A 357 -4.27 -19.06 0.57
N ALA A 358 -5.23 -19.94 0.82
CA ALA A 358 -5.19 -20.90 1.93
C ALA A 358 -4.00 -21.88 1.81
N HIS A 359 -3.60 -22.21 0.58
CA HIS A 359 -2.44 -23.07 0.30
C HIS A 359 -1.13 -22.28 0.11
N GLY A 360 -1.13 -20.96 0.32
CA GLY A 360 0.06 -20.12 0.15
C GLY A 360 0.57 -20.02 -1.29
N LEU A 361 -0.25 -20.37 -2.28
CA LEU A 361 0.11 -20.39 -3.70
C LEU A 361 0.02 -19.00 -4.36
N ILE A 362 -0.79 -18.11 -3.79
CA ILE A 362 -0.87 -16.68 -4.16
C ILE A 362 -0.90 -15.83 -2.89
N ALA A 363 -0.61 -14.53 -3.04
CA ALA A 363 -0.55 -13.61 -1.91
C ALA A 363 -1.94 -13.39 -1.25
N LYS A 364 -1.96 -13.20 0.08
CA LYS A 364 -3.20 -13.00 0.84
C LYS A 364 -3.97 -11.74 0.41
N ASP A 365 -3.27 -10.74 -0.09
CA ASP A 365 -3.79 -9.48 -0.62
C ASP A 365 -4.21 -9.56 -2.11
N ALA A 366 -4.19 -10.75 -2.73
CA ALA A 366 -4.67 -10.90 -4.11
C ALA A 366 -6.13 -10.42 -4.24
N MET A 367 -6.41 -9.61 -5.25
CA MET A 367 -7.70 -8.92 -5.42
C MET A 367 -8.45 -9.43 -6.65
N ILE A 368 -9.77 -9.36 -6.59
CA ILE A 368 -10.66 -9.68 -7.72
C ILE A 368 -11.01 -8.38 -8.42
N THR A 369 -10.80 -8.32 -9.72
CA THR A 369 -10.99 -7.09 -10.50
C THR A 369 -11.60 -7.36 -11.87
N LEU A 370 -12.30 -6.36 -12.40
CA LEU A 370 -12.80 -6.34 -13.78
C LEU A 370 -11.70 -6.07 -14.81
N GLY A 371 -10.50 -5.68 -14.36
CA GLY A 371 -9.36 -5.40 -15.25
C GLY A 371 -9.60 -4.22 -16.19
N ASN A 372 -10.49 -3.27 -15.86
CA ASN A 372 -10.78 -2.09 -16.69
C ASN A 372 -9.56 -1.26 -17.08
N THR A 373 -8.49 -1.39 -16.30
CA THR A 373 -7.26 -0.64 -16.41
C THR A 373 -6.18 -1.42 -17.15
N TYR A 374 -6.44 -2.67 -17.53
CA TYR A 374 -5.48 -3.51 -18.25
C TYR A 374 -5.55 -3.19 -19.74
N VAL A 375 -4.38 -2.88 -20.29
CA VAL A 375 -4.20 -2.43 -21.67
C VAL A 375 -4.00 -3.62 -22.60
N ARG A 376 -3.09 -4.54 -22.25
CA ARG A 376 -2.79 -5.75 -23.02
C ARG A 376 -2.05 -6.79 -22.17
N GLN A 377 -2.20 -8.06 -22.52
CA GLN A 377 -1.33 -9.13 -22.02
C GLN A 377 0.05 -8.99 -22.65
N LEU A 378 1.12 -9.05 -21.86
CA LEU A 378 2.49 -8.94 -22.36
C LEU A 378 3.20 -10.29 -22.46
N CYS A 379 2.96 -11.21 -21.52
CA CYS A 379 3.69 -12.47 -21.51
C CYS A 379 2.89 -13.67 -20.99
N CYS A 380 3.47 -14.84 -21.28
CA CYS A 380 3.20 -16.17 -20.74
C CYS A 380 1.79 -16.71 -21.05
N LYS A 381 1.71 -17.60 -22.05
CA LYS A 381 0.54 -18.44 -22.35
C LYS A 381 0.77 -19.87 -21.86
#